data_AF-A0A966TYR4-F1
#
_entry.id   AF-A0A966TYR4-F1
#
_cell.length_a   1.000
_cell.length_b   1.000
_cell.length_c   1.000
_cell.angle_alpha   90.00
_cell.angle_beta   90.00
_cell.angle_gamma   90.00
#
_symmetry.space_group_name_H-M   'P 1'
#
loop_
_entity.id
_entity.type
_entity.pdbx_description
1 polymer ?
#
loop_
_entity_poly.entity_id
_entity_poly.type
_entity_poly.pdbx_seq_one_letter_code
_entity_poly.pdbx_strand_id
1 'polypeptide(L)'
;MTIITTPVRTLLTLIAVAAFATGCVTAKPTETEAGSATAAAPAPAVVLAPAVVAAVAKPDDWCTRYPDAFECAAVAAAAATTSDDWCARYPDSFVCQEAAPVPGITAYVVQAGDHLWGISSQPKVYGDPYQWPLLFKRNRAEIKDADLIYPGQMIQIERDLTDTQVQEAMTHARTRGAWALGVTEGSDLVYLAAAAASDAQNATAAQAEQMIAQAKTDLDASKAAGAEWRLVDKATGGSAVSLSKLIKAAEEALKGGDAAEAYRIAHRVSEAAQSGVAQAASQAGAGPNFN
;
A
#
# COMPACT_ATOMS: atom_id res chain seq x y z
N MET A 1 54.42 -12.96 29.36
CA MET A 1 53.43 -11.97 29.83
C MET A 1 53.88 -10.63 29.29
N THR A 2 53.44 -10.28 28.09
CA THR A 2 54.04 -9.20 27.29
C THR A 2 53.01 -8.12 27.12
N ILE A 3 53.23 -7.02 27.83
CA ILE A 3 52.44 -5.78 27.78
C ILE A 3 53.06 -4.91 26.69
N ILE A 4 52.30 -4.55 25.67
CA ILE A 4 52.65 -3.50 24.71
C ILE A 4 51.45 -2.54 24.61
N THR A 5 51.54 -1.45 25.36
CA THR A 5 50.78 -0.20 25.23
C THR A 5 51.56 0.69 24.25
N THR A 6 50.95 1.27 23.19
CA THR A 6 50.48 2.68 23.01
C THR A 6 50.45 2.96 21.48
N PRO A 7 49.97 4.12 20.95
CA PRO A 7 48.95 5.08 21.42
C PRO A 7 47.91 5.46 20.35
N VAL A 8 46.80 6.02 20.86
CA VAL A 8 45.77 6.80 20.16
C VAL A 8 46.36 7.94 19.32
N ARG A 9 45.89 8.10 18.07
CA ARG A 9 46.07 9.33 17.27
C ARG A 9 44.76 9.71 16.58
N THR A 10 43.99 10.49 17.32
CA THR A 10 42.85 11.29 16.87
C THR A 10 43.32 12.29 15.81
N LEU A 11 42.69 12.31 14.64
CA LEU A 11 42.91 13.35 13.64
C LEU A 11 41.55 13.89 13.19
N LEU A 12 41.16 14.98 13.84
CA LEU A 12 40.00 15.81 13.51
C LEU A 12 40.38 16.64 12.28
N THR A 13 39.64 16.51 11.18
CA THR A 13 39.76 17.39 10.01
C THR A 13 38.51 18.26 9.91
N LEU A 14 38.71 19.55 10.22
CA LEU A 14 37.79 20.65 9.93
C LEU A 14 37.86 20.95 8.43
N ILE A 15 36.73 20.85 7.72
CA ILE A 15 36.58 21.46 6.39
C ILE A 15 35.38 22.41 6.43
N ALA A 16 35.66 23.62 5.96
CA ALA A 16 34.90 24.83 6.14
C ALA A 16 33.62 24.89 5.28
N VAL A 17 32.62 25.54 5.87
CA VAL A 17 31.39 26.02 5.24
C VAL A 17 31.73 27.22 4.36
N ALA A 18 31.40 27.15 3.07
CA ALA A 18 31.38 28.30 2.17
C ALA A 18 29.92 28.60 1.79
N ALA A 19 29.40 29.70 2.34
CA ALA A 19 28.11 30.27 1.97
C ALA A 19 28.26 31.07 0.67
N PHE A 20 27.54 30.69 -0.39
CA PHE A 20 27.32 31.53 -1.57
C PHE A 20 25.95 32.17 -1.46
N ALA A 21 25.94 33.46 -1.10
CA ALA A 21 24.79 34.34 -1.18
C ALA A 21 24.94 35.24 -2.42
N THR A 22 24.10 35.02 -3.43
CA THR A 22 23.75 35.96 -4.52
C THR A 22 22.54 35.33 -5.23
N GLY A 23 21.43 35.97 -5.54
CA GLY A 23 20.92 37.31 -5.31
C GLY A 23 19.43 37.31 -5.67
N CYS A 24 18.67 38.24 -5.10
CA CYS A 24 17.26 38.42 -5.38
C CYS A 24 17.03 38.90 -6.83
N VAL A 25 16.23 38.19 -7.61
CA VAL A 25 15.56 38.72 -8.81
C VAL A 25 14.06 38.65 -8.60
N THR A 26 13.47 39.83 -8.52
CA THR A 26 12.04 40.10 -8.42
C THR A 26 11.41 39.91 -9.80
N ALA A 27 10.72 38.79 -10.02
CA ALA A 27 9.84 38.62 -11.17
C ALA A 27 8.38 38.81 -10.73
N LYS A 28 7.78 39.88 -11.24
CA LYS A 28 6.36 40.23 -11.12
C LYS A 28 5.52 39.22 -11.93
N PRO A 29 4.47 38.59 -11.39
CA PRO A 29 3.56 37.81 -12.20
C PRO A 29 2.59 38.77 -12.92
N THR A 30 2.58 38.68 -14.25
CA THR A 30 1.51 39.20 -15.08
C THR A 30 0.44 38.12 -15.15
N GLU A 31 -0.72 38.44 -14.59
CA GLU A 31 -1.94 37.67 -14.61
C GLU A 31 -2.57 37.71 -16.01
N THR A 32 -2.90 36.55 -16.60
CA THR A 32 -3.98 36.40 -17.58
C THR A 32 -4.51 34.95 -17.51
N GLU A 33 -5.75 34.87 -17.03
CA GLU A 33 -6.80 33.85 -17.12
C GLU A 33 -6.72 32.84 -18.29
N ALA A 34 -7.39 31.67 -18.31
CA ALA A 34 -8.11 30.83 -17.35
C ALA A 34 -8.41 29.52 -18.12
N GLY A 35 -8.32 28.38 -17.45
CA GLY A 35 -8.83 27.10 -17.93
C GLY A 35 -9.44 26.39 -16.74
N SER A 36 -10.78 26.40 -16.67
CA SER A 36 -11.58 26.00 -15.52
C SER A 36 -11.29 24.55 -15.09
N ALA A 37 -10.60 24.39 -13.97
CA ALA A 37 -10.61 23.17 -13.18
C ALA A 37 -11.60 23.38 -12.03
N THR A 38 -12.66 22.57 -11.98
CA THR A 38 -13.56 22.52 -10.84
C THR A 38 -12.79 21.92 -9.66
N ALA A 39 -12.23 22.80 -8.82
CA ALA A 39 -11.77 22.42 -7.50
C ALA A 39 -12.98 21.96 -6.68
N ALA A 40 -12.96 20.71 -6.22
CA ALA A 40 -13.90 20.26 -5.21
C ALA A 40 -13.61 21.02 -3.92
N ALA A 41 -14.60 21.76 -3.43
CA ALA A 41 -14.54 22.45 -2.16
C ALA A 41 -14.21 21.44 -1.03
N PRO A 42 -13.34 21.78 -0.08
CA PRO A 42 -13.22 21.00 1.13
C PRO A 42 -14.57 20.97 1.83
N ALA A 43 -15.00 19.77 2.26
CA ALA A 43 -16.22 19.60 3.04
C ALA A 43 -16.22 20.61 4.21
N PRO A 44 -17.33 21.34 4.46
CA PRO A 44 -17.40 22.18 5.63
C PRO A 44 -17.22 21.27 6.85
N ALA A 45 -16.21 21.56 7.65
CA ALA A 45 -16.13 21.05 9.01
C ALA A 45 -17.37 21.55 9.73
N VAL A 46 -18.38 20.69 9.83
CA VAL A 46 -19.52 20.94 10.72
C VAL A 46 -18.94 20.84 12.13
N VAL A 47 -18.57 21.99 12.66
CA VAL A 47 -18.42 22.18 14.09
C VAL A 47 -19.82 21.95 14.65
N LEU A 48 -20.09 20.72 15.08
CA LEU A 48 -21.20 20.46 15.97
C LEU A 48 -20.87 21.19 17.27
N ALA A 49 -21.33 22.44 17.35
CA ALA A 49 -21.50 23.11 18.62
C ALA A 49 -22.25 22.14 19.54
N PRO A 50 -21.85 21.97 20.81
CA PRO A 50 -22.69 21.27 21.73
C PRO A 50 -23.96 22.10 21.84
N ALA A 51 -25.04 21.62 21.23
CA ALA A 51 -26.38 22.07 21.57
C ALA A 51 -26.58 21.64 23.01
N VAL A 52 -26.17 22.51 23.94
CA VAL A 52 -26.69 22.50 25.29
C VAL A 52 -28.16 22.84 25.11
N VAL A 53 -28.96 21.80 24.90
CA VAL A 53 -30.38 21.85 25.18
C VAL A 53 -30.46 22.19 26.66
N ALA A 54 -30.62 23.48 26.95
CA ALA A 54 -31.07 23.92 28.25
C ALA A 54 -32.36 23.15 28.51
N ALA A 55 -32.29 22.19 29.44
CA ALA A 55 -33.45 21.49 29.92
C ALA A 55 -34.43 22.56 30.44
N VAL A 56 -35.48 22.83 29.67
CA VAL A 56 -36.64 23.56 30.17
C VAL A 56 -37.13 22.74 31.36
N ALA A 57 -36.95 23.30 32.56
CA ALA A 57 -37.52 22.75 33.77
C ALA A 57 -39.04 22.67 33.57
N LYS A 58 -39.58 21.45 33.58
CA LYS A 58 -40.97 21.18 33.24
C LYS A 58 -41.90 21.57 34.41
N PRO A 59 -43.09 22.14 34.14
CA PRO A 59 -44.17 22.17 35.13
C PRO A 59 -44.74 20.75 35.29
N ASP A 60 -44.99 20.35 36.54
CA ASP A 60 -45.39 19.00 36.98
C ASP A 60 -46.69 18.44 36.37
N ASP A 61 -47.36 19.17 35.47
CA ASP A 61 -48.72 18.90 34.97
C ASP A 61 -48.80 18.43 33.50
N TRP A 62 -47.66 18.26 32.81
CA TRP A 62 -47.66 17.88 31.39
C TRP A 62 -48.16 16.44 31.15
N CYS A 63 -47.68 15.47 31.95
CA CYS A 63 -48.04 14.07 31.80
C CYS A 63 -49.42 13.70 32.36
N THR A 64 -49.99 14.53 33.23
CA THR A 64 -51.38 14.41 33.69
C THR A 64 -52.38 14.82 32.62
N ARG A 65 -51.99 15.76 31.74
CA ARG A 65 -52.92 16.32 30.74
C ARG A 65 -52.91 15.59 29.40
N TYR A 66 -51.80 14.96 29.04
CA TYR A 66 -51.65 14.21 27.78
C TYR A 66 -51.03 12.84 28.07
N PRO A 67 -51.80 11.86 28.58
CA PRO A 67 -51.29 10.54 28.98
C PRO A 67 -50.79 9.69 27.80
N ASP A 68 -51.19 10.05 26.60
CA ASP A 68 -50.86 9.46 25.30
C ASP A 68 -49.72 10.21 24.58
N ALA A 69 -49.15 11.24 25.20
CA ALA A 69 -47.92 11.87 24.72
C ALA A 69 -46.75 10.89 24.81
N PHE A 70 -45.99 10.77 23.72
CA PHE A 70 -44.84 9.86 23.56
C PHE A 70 -43.77 10.02 24.67
N GLU A 71 -43.72 11.20 25.30
CA GLU A 71 -42.77 11.57 26.36
C GLU A 71 -43.15 11.05 27.76
N CYS A 72 -44.41 10.65 27.97
CA CYS A 72 -44.96 10.24 29.27
C CYS A 72 -45.29 8.75 29.36
N ALA A 73 -45.23 8.03 28.23
CA ALA A 73 -45.29 6.58 28.22
C ALA A 73 -44.07 6.03 28.98
N ALA A 74 -44.31 5.42 30.15
CA ALA A 74 -43.27 4.80 30.95
C ALA A 74 -42.49 3.81 30.08
N VAL A 75 -41.24 4.16 29.78
CA VAL A 75 -40.31 3.32 29.04
C VAL A 75 -39.79 2.23 29.99
N ALA A 76 -40.69 1.38 30.48
CA ALA A 76 -40.35 0.18 31.24
C ALA A 76 -39.89 -0.97 30.32
N ALA A 77 -39.63 -0.71 29.04
CA ALA A 77 -39.15 -1.72 28.08
C ALA A 77 -38.37 -1.15 26.88
N ALA A 78 -37.67 -0.01 27.00
CA ALA A 78 -36.54 0.25 26.10
C ALA A 78 -35.29 -0.30 26.78
N ALA A 79 -35.25 -1.63 26.92
CA ALA A 79 -33.96 -2.29 26.85
C ALA A 79 -33.31 -1.81 25.55
N ALA A 80 -32.04 -1.43 25.62
CA ALA A 80 -31.26 -1.16 24.43
C ALA A 80 -31.45 -2.33 23.47
N THR A 81 -32.24 -2.13 22.42
CA THR A 81 -32.37 -3.11 21.33
C THR A 81 -31.03 -3.06 20.62
N THR A 82 -30.12 -3.93 21.06
CA THR A 82 -28.97 -4.29 20.24
C THR A 82 -29.50 -4.75 18.89
N SER A 83 -28.72 -4.61 17.82
CA SER A 83 -29.12 -4.97 16.45
C SER A 83 -29.75 -6.37 16.37
N ASP A 84 -29.33 -7.27 17.26
CA ASP A 84 -29.86 -8.63 17.43
C ASP A 84 -31.34 -8.70 17.84
N ASP A 85 -31.84 -7.81 18.71
CA ASP A 85 -33.25 -7.82 19.15
C ASP A 85 -34.20 -7.23 18.09
N TRP A 86 -33.69 -6.30 17.27
CA TRP A 86 -34.45 -5.72 16.15
C TRP A 86 -34.72 -6.76 15.05
N CYS A 87 -33.71 -7.58 14.73
CA CYS A 87 -33.81 -8.60 13.69
C CYS A 87 -34.59 -9.84 14.11
N ALA A 88 -34.61 -10.18 15.40
CA ALA A 88 -35.49 -11.21 15.94
C ALA A 88 -36.97 -10.82 15.84
N ARG A 89 -37.29 -9.53 15.90
CA ARG A 89 -38.66 -9.00 15.96
C ARG A 89 -39.25 -8.70 14.58
N TYR A 90 -38.41 -8.34 13.62
CA TYR A 90 -38.80 -8.04 12.24
C TYR A 90 -37.89 -8.78 11.24
N PRO A 91 -38.13 -10.08 11.01
CA PRO A 91 -37.26 -10.89 10.14
C PRO A 91 -37.25 -10.44 8.67
N ASP A 92 -38.30 -9.73 8.21
CA ASP A 92 -38.39 -9.18 6.85
C ASP A 92 -37.84 -7.73 6.75
N SER A 93 -37.21 -7.21 7.80
CA SER A 93 -36.61 -5.89 7.80
C SER A 93 -35.36 -5.85 6.90
N PHE A 94 -35.28 -4.87 6.01
CA PHE A 94 -34.11 -4.64 5.14
C PHE A 94 -32.80 -4.42 5.92
N VAL A 95 -32.89 -4.00 7.20
CA VAL A 95 -31.76 -3.79 8.09
C VAL A 95 -31.12 -5.12 8.54
N CYS A 96 -31.85 -6.23 8.38
CA CYS A 96 -31.50 -7.56 8.86
C CYS A 96 -31.16 -8.53 7.73
N GLN A 97 -31.27 -8.09 6.48
CA GLN A 97 -30.75 -8.84 5.35
C GLN A 97 -29.23 -8.77 5.39
N GLU A 98 -28.62 -9.88 5.79
CA GLU A 98 -27.20 -10.10 5.62
C GLU A 98 -26.86 -9.91 4.14
N ALA A 99 -26.01 -8.93 3.84
CA ALA A 99 -25.68 -8.58 2.47
C ALA A 99 -25.09 -9.81 1.80
N ALA A 100 -25.83 -10.39 0.85
CA ALA A 100 -25.37 -11.55 0.10
C ALA A 100 -23.99 -11.24 -0.50
N PRO A 101 -22.99 -12.13 -0.34
CA PRO A 101 -21.65 -11.88 -0.83
C PRO A 101 -21.71 -11.66 -2.33
N VAL A 102 -21.44 -10.43 -2.77
CA VAL A 102 -21.39 -10.09 -4.19
C VAL A 102 -20.23 -10.89 -4.80
N PRO A 103 -20.45 -11.65 -5.88
CA PRO A 103 -19.38 -12.39 -6.52
C PRO A 103 -18.29 -11.41 -6.95
N GLY A 104 -17.11 -11.58 -6.36
CA GLY A 104 -15.97 -10.72 -6.59
C GLY A 104 -15.42 -10.88 -8.00
N ILE A 105 -15.02 -9.77 -8.63
CA ILE A 105 -14.25 -9.81 -9.88
C ILE A 105 -12.76 -9.99 -9.57
N THR A 106 -12.03 -10.65 -10.47
CA THR A 106 -10.57 -10.86 -10.39
C THR A 106 -9.77 -9.85 -11.20
N ALA A 107 -10.40 -9.21 -12.18
CA ALA A 107 -9.82 -8.14 -12.99
C ALA A 107 -10.86 -7.06 -13.25
N TYR A 108 -10.41 -5.81 -13.31
CA TYR A 108 -11.23 -4.64 -13.60
C TYR A 108 -10.61 -3.84 -14.75
N VAL A 109 -11.44 -3.34 -15.66
CA VAL A 109 -10.99 -2.46 -16.75
C VAL A 109 -11.29 -1.02 -16.35
N VAL A 110 -10.25 -0.20 -16.23
CA VAL A 110 -10.33 1.21 -15.82
C VAL A 110 -11.20 2.00 -16.80
N GLN A 111 -12.18 2.72 -16.27
CA GLN A 111 -13.03 3.63 -17.04
C GLN A 111 -12.53 5.07 -16.96
N ALA A 112 -13.05 5.94 -17.83
CA ALA A 112 -12.72 7.36 -17.79
C ALA A 112 -13.21 8.00 -16.48
N GLY A 113 -12.30 8.64 -15.74
CA GLY A 113 -12.58 9.25 -14.43
C GLY A 113 -12.42 8.30 -13.23
N ASP A 114 -12.07 7.04 -13.48
CA ASP A 114 -11.73 6.12 -12.40
C ASP A 114 -10.39 6.49 -11.75
N HIS A 115 -10.29 6.13 -10.48
CA HIS A 115 -9.09 6.27 -9.65
C HIS A 115 -9.04 5.09 -8.67
N LEU A 116 -7.86 4.72 -8.17
CA LEU A 116 -7.69 3.49 -7.40
C LEU A 116 -8.59 3.41 -6.16
N TRP A 117 -8.84 4.54 -5.49
CA TRP A 117 -9.74 4.65 -4.33
C TRP A 117 -11.21 4.45 -4.69
N GLY A 118 -11.65 4.98 -5.84
CA GLY A 118 -12.98 4.73 -6.37
C GLY A 118 -13.17 3.26 -6.75
N ILE A 119 -12.17 2.65 -7.38
CA ILE A 119 -12.20 1.25 -7.79
C ILE A 119 -12.25 0.33 -6.55
N SER A 120 -11.40 0.56 -5.54
CA SER A 120 -11.40 -0.25 -4.31
C SER A 120 -12.71 -0.15 -3.52
N SER A 121 -13.36 1.02 -3.54
CA SER A 121 -14.67 1.23 -2.88
C SER A 121 -15.80 0.39 -3.46
N GLN A 122 -15.67 -0.12 -4.69
CA GLN A 122 -16.71 -0.91 -5.32
C GLN A 122 -16.91 -2.23 -4.56
N PRO A 123 -18.16 -2.61 -4.21
CA PRO A 123 -18.44 -3.87 -3.52
C PRO A 123 -17.98 -5.12 -4.27
N LYS A 124 -17.86 -5.04 -5.60
CA LYS A 124 -17.35 -6.12 -6.46
C LYS A 124 -15.83 -6.29 -6.37
N VAL A 125 -15.10 -5.26 -5.94
CA VAL A 125 -13.65 -5.26 -5.79
C VAL A 125 -13.31 -5.62 -4.34
N TYR A 126 -13.24 -4.63 -3.46
CA TYR A 126 -13.01 -4.81 -2.02
C TYR A 126 -14.15 -4.28 -1.17
N GLY A 127 -14.93 -3.31 -1.67
CA GLY A 127 -15.97 -2.64 -0.89
C GLY A 127 -15.44 -1.63 0.14
N ASP A 128 -14.13 -1.37 0.14
CA ASP A 128 -13.47 -0.43 1.03
C ASP A 128 -12.52 0.48 0.24
N PRO A 129 -12.77 1.80 0.21
CA PRO A 129 -11.88 2.73 -0.45
C PRO A 129 -10.44 2.68 0.09
N TYR A 130 -10.22 2.44 1.39
CA TYR A 130 -8.90 2.45 2.02
C TYR A 130 -8.01 1.27 1.61
N GLN A 131 -8.54 0.30 0.88
CA GLN A 131 -7.81 -0.87 0.38
C GLN A 131 -7.15 -0.64 -1.00
N TRP A 132 -7.23 0.58 -1.55
CA TRP A 132 -6.59 0.92 -2.81
C TRP A 132 -5.07 0.62 -2.88
N PRO A 133 -4.27 0.68 -1.79
CA PRO A 133 -2.84 0.37 -1.87
C PRO A 133 -2.56 -1.09 -2.26
N LEU A 134 -3.51 -2.00 -2.02
CA LEU A 134 -3.41 -3.39 -2.45
C LEU A 134 -3.50 -3.52 -3.97
N LEU A 135 -4.40 -2.75 -4.62
CA LEU A 135 -4.46 -2.66 -6.08
C LEU A 135 -3.15 -2.12 -6.64
N PHE A 136 -2.62 -1.06 -6.03
CA PHE A 136 -1.36 -0.46 -6.45
C PHE A 136 -0.18 -1.44 -6.33
N LYS A 137 -0.06 -2.12 -5.18
CA LYS A 137 0.96 -3.13 -4.93
C LYS A 137 0.92 -4.25 -5.98
N ARG A 138 -0.26 -4.82 -6.22
CA ARG A 138 -0.41 -5.95 -7.16
C ARG A 138 -0.09 -5.57 -8.60
N ASN A 139 -0.40 -4.34 -9.00
CA ASN A 139 -0.24 -3.86 -10.37
C ASN A 139 0.99 -2.96 -10.55
N ARG A 140 1.95 -3.00 -9.60
CA ARG A 140 3.13 -2.14 -9.59
C ARG A 140 4.01 -2.25 -10.85
N ALA A 141 3.97 -3.39 -11.55
CA ALA A 141 4.68 -3.53 -12.82
C ALA A 141 4.19 -2.49 -13.85
N GLU A 142 2.87 -2.28 -13.91
CA GLU A 142 2.19 -1.42 -14.87
C GLU A 142 1.95 -0.01 -14.33
N ILE A 143 1.59 0.12 -13.05
CA ILE A 143 1.28 1.40 -12.41
C ILE A 143 2.55 1.96 -11.76
N LYS A 144 3.07 3.06 -12.31
CA LYS A 144 4.23 3.76 -11.76
C LYS A 144 3.86 4.68 -10.60
N ASP A 145 2.74 5.37 -10.74
CA ASP A 145 2.20 6.34 -9.81
C ASP A 145 0.75 5.97 -9.48
N ALA A 146 0.42 5.86 -8.19
CA ALA A 146 -0.90 5.44 -7.72
C ALA A 146 -2.01 6.42 -8.13
N ASP A 147 -1.67 7.69 -8.29
CA ASP A 147 -2.61 8.73 -8.69
C ASP A 147 -2.81 8.80 -10.21
N LEU A 148 -2.02 8.05 -11.00
CA LEU A 148 -2.04 8.08 -12.46
C LEU A 148 -2.39 6.71 -13.04
N ILE A 149 -3.67 6.53 -13.35
CA ILE A 149 -4.19 5.38 -14.09
C ILE A 149 -4.86 5.84 -15.38
N TYR A 150 -4.86 4.97 -16.39
CA TYR A 150 -5.38 5.30 -17.72
C TYR A 150 -6.62 4.46 -18.07
N PRO A 151 -7.61 5.05 -18.75
CA PRO A 151 -8.77 4.29 -19.24
C PRO A 151 -8.35 3.15 -20.17
N GLY A 152 -8.98 1.98 -20.01
CA GLY A 152 -8.66 0.76 -20.74
C GLY A 152 -7.53 -0.08 -20.13
N GLN A 153 -6.86 0.41 -19.08
CA GLN A 153 -5.89 -0.39 -18.32
C GLN A 153 -6.60 -1.51 -17.56
N MET A 154 -5.99 -2.69 -17.51
CA MET A 154 -6.52 -3.84 -16.76
C MET A 154 -5.85 -3.92 -15.39
N ILE A 155 -6.66 -3.86 -14.33
CA ILE A 155 -6.21 -3.93 -12.94
C ILE A 155 -6.53 -5.31 -12.40
N GLN A 156 -5.50 -6.04 -11.99
CA GLN A 156 -5.64 -7.31 -11.30
C GLN A 156 -5.98 -7.09 -9.82
N ILE A 157 -6.93 -7.87 -9.32
CA ILE A 157 -7.43 -7.77 -7.95
C ILE A 157 -6.96 -9.00 -7.18
N GLU A 158 -6.13 -8.78 -6.17
CA GLU A 158 -5.65 -9.85 -5.29
C GLU A 158 -6.65 -10.07 -4.15
N ARG A 159 -7.06 -11.32 -3.93
CA ARG A 159 -7.98 -11.70 -2.85
C ARG A 159 -7.35 -12.59 -1.79
N ASP A 160 -6.22 -13.22 -2.10
CA ASP A 160 -5.48 -14.07 -1.17
C ASP A 160 -4.62 -13.20 -0.24
N LEU A 161 -5.29 -12.37 0.57
CA LEU A 161 -4.68 -11.39 1.46
C LEU A 161 -4.90 -11.78 2.93
N THR A 162 -3.89 -11.54 3.73
CA THR A 162 -3.95 -11.66 5.19
C THR A 162 -4.51 -10.39 5.82
N ASP A 163 -5.12 -10.51 6.99
CA ASP A 163 -5.65 -9.36 7.74
C ASP A 163 -4.59 -8.28 7.99
N THR A 164 -3.35 -8.70 8.25
CA THR A 164 -2.21 -7.78 8.43
C THR A 164 -1.95 -6.95 7.18
N GLN A 165 -1.90 -7.56 6.00
CA GLN A 165 -1.69 -6.84 4.74
C GLN A 165 -2.82 -5.83 4.47
N VAL A 166 -4.06 -6.22 4.77
CA VAL A 166 -5.23 -5.33 4.65
C VAL A 166 -5.09 -4.15 5.60
N GLN A 167 -4.73 -4.37 6.86
CA GLN A 167 -4.56 -3.28 7.84
C GLN A 167 -3.37 -2.36 7.51
N GLU A 168 -2.25 -2.89 7.01
CA GLU A 168 -1.11 -2.10 6.55
C GLU A 168 -1.52 -1.19 5.39
N ALA A 169 -2.27 -1.72 4.41
CA ALA A 169 -2.80 -0.94 3.30
C ALA A 169 -3.76 0.16 3.79
N MET A 170 -4.72 -0.18 4.64
CA MET A 170 -5.66 0.79 5.19
C MET A 170 -4.95 1.86 6.02
N THR A 171 -3.91 1.50 6.77
CA THR A 171 -3.10 2.45 7.55
C THR A 171 -2.38 3.41 6.62
N HIS A 172 -1.70 2.89 5.59
CA HIS A 172 -1.02 3.71 4.59
C HIS A 172 -1.99 4.69 3.91
N ALA A 173 -3.15 4.20 3.45
CA ALA A 173 -4.16 5.02 2.82
C ALA A 173 -4.65 6.17 3.71
N ARG A 174 -4.74 5.95 5.04
CA ARG A 174 -5.12 7.00 6.01
C ARG A 174 -4.00 7.98 6.31
N THR A 175 -2.74 7.54 6.25
CA THR A 175 -1.58 8.35 6.63
C THR A 175 -0.87 9.03 5.46
N ARG A 176 -1.15 8.64 4.21
CA ARG A 176 -0.49 9.13 2.98
C ARG A 176 -0.56 10.65 2.84
N GLY A 177 -1.73 11.23 3.07
CA GLY A 177 -2.01 12.65 2.84
C GLY A 177 -2.91 12.88 1.62
N ALA A 178 -2.90 14.12 1.11
CA ALA A 178 -3.72 14.54 -0.02
C ALA A 178 -3.11 14.09 -1.35
N TRP A 179 -3.97 13.71 -2.30
CA TRP A 179 -3.56 13.20 -3.61
C TRP A 179 -2.96 14.31 -4.47
N ALA A 180 -1.78 14.06 -5.05
CA ALA A 180 -1.05 15.07 -5.83
C ALA A 180 -0.52 14.49 -7.15
N LEU A 181 -0.95 15.06 -8.27
CA LEU A 181 -0.45 14.67 -9.59
C LEU A 181 0.94 15.25 -9.87
N GLY A 182 1.85 14.43 -10.41
CA GLY A 182 3.09 14.89 -11.06
C GLY A 182 4.39 14.29 -10.54
N VAL A 183 4.39 13.65 -9.36
CA VAL A 183 5.55 12.91 -8.82
C VAL A 183 5.03 11.69 -8.05
N THR A 184 5.61 10.51 -8.29
CA THR A 184 5.32 9.33 -7.47
C THR A 184 5.64 9.64 -6.01
N GLU A 185 4.62 9.58 -5.15
CA GLU A 185 4.80 9.97 -3.75
C GLU A 185 5.80 9.04 -3.05
N GLY A 186 6.73 9.62 -2.29
CA GLY A 186 7.72 8.85 -1.54
C GLY A 186 7.08 7.95 -0.48
N SER A 187 5.93 8.36 0.07
CA SER A 187 5.11 7.58 1.00
C SER A 187 4.69 6.24 0.39
N ASP A 188 4.24 6.24 -0.86
CA ASP A 188 3.81 5.04 -1.58
C ASP A 188 4.96 4.08 -1.81
N LEU A 189 6.14 4.60 -2.15
CA LEU A 189 7.35 3.78 -2.31
C LEU A 189 7.78 3.15 -0.97
N VAL A 190 7.66 3.90 0.14
CA VAL A 190 7.92 3.39 1.49
C VAL A 190 6.93 2.29 1.84
N TYR A 191 5.64 2.48 1.55
CA TYR A 191 4.62 1.44 1.73
C TYR A 191 4.93 0.19 0.92
N LEU A 192 5.26 0.31 -0.36
CA LEU A 192 5.60 -0.85 -1.20
C LEU A 192 6.81 -1.60 -0.67
N ALA A 193 7.84 -0.89 -0.22
CA ALA A 193 9.02 -1.50 0.38
C ALA A 193 8.70 -2.21 1.70
N ALA A 194 7.89 -1.57 2.56
CA ALA A 194 7.46 -2.15 3.83
C ALA A 194 6.56 -3.37 3.63
N ALA A 195 5.59 -3.28 2.72
CA ALA A 195 4.67 -4.37 2.37
C ALA A 195 5.41 -5.56 1.74
N ALA A 196 6.39 -5.30 0.86
CA ALA A 196 7.22 -6.38 0.32
C ALA A 196 8.08 -7.04 1.41
N ALA A 197 8.57 -6.26 2.38
CA ALA A 197 9.32 -6.79 3.51
C ALA A 197 8.44 -7.61 4.47
N SER A 198 7.22 -7.15 4.78
CA SER A 198 6.27 -7.87 5.64
C SER A 198 5.79 -9.17 4.96
N ASP A 199 5.51 -9.13 3.65
CA ASP A 199 5.20 -10.32 2.86
C ASP A 199 6.34 -11.35 2.91
N ALA A 200 7.58 -10.90 2.70
CA ALA A 200 8.73 -11.78 2.71
C ALA A 200 8.97 -12.39 4.11
N GLN A 201 8.72 -11.64 5.18
CA GLN A 201 8.81 -12.13 6.56
C GLN A 201 7.74 -13.15 6.91
N ASN A 202 6.52 -12.98 6.37
CA ASN A 202 5.37 -13.83 6.64
C ASN A 202 5.13 -14.89 5.57
N ALA A 203 6.09 -15.08 4.65
CA ALA A 203 5.95 -16.02 3.54
C ALA A 203 5.80 -17.46 4.04
N THR A 204 4.76 -18.15 3.56
CA THR A 204 4.53 -19.57 3.83
C THR A 204 5.49 -20.45 3.01
N ALA A 205 5.66 -21.70 3.43
CA ALA A 205 6.46 -22.67 2.67
C ALA A 205 5.96 -22.83 1.22
N ALA A 206 4.63 -22.86 1.02
CA ALA A 206 4.04 -22.94 -0.32
C ALA A 206 4.36 -21.72 -1.19
N GLN A 207 4.32 -20.50 -0.62
CA GLN A 207 4.70 -19.28 -1.34
C GLN A 207 6.20 -19.26 -1.65
N ALA A 208 7.05 -19.73 -0.74
CA ALA A 208 8.48 -19.86 -0.98
C ALA A 208 8.78 -20.87 -2.11
N GLU A 209 8.08 -22.01 -2.14
CA GLU A 209 8.19 -23.00 -3.23
C GLU A 209 7.81 -22.41 -4.59
N GLN A 210 6.68 -21.70 -4.66
CA GLN A 210 6.25 -21.02 -5.87
C GLN A 210 7.26 -19.96 -6.33
N MET A 211 7.82 -19.18 -5.41
CA MET A 211 8.82 -18.17 -5.74
C MET A 211 10.14 -18.79 -6.22
N ILE A 212 10.58 -19.92 -5.63
CA ILE A 212 11.74 -20.69 -6.11
C ILE A 212 11.48 -21.21 -7.53
N ALA A 213 10.27 -21.69 -7.83
CA ALA A 213 9.90 -22.15 -9.16
C ALA A 213 9.91 -21.00 -10.19
N GLN A 214 9.40 -19.83 -9.83
CA GLN A 214 9.47 -18.63 -10.66
C GLN A 214 10.92 -18.19 -10.90
N ALA A 215 11.75 -18.14 -9.84
CA ALA A 215 13.15 -17.76 -9.93
C ALA A 215 13.96 -18.72 -10.84
N LYS A 216 13.63 -20.01 -10.85
CA LYS A 216 14.23 -20.98 -11.80
C LYS A 216 13.84 -20.68 -13.24
N THR A 217 12.56 -20.37 -13.48
CA THR A 217 12.05 -20.00 -14.80
C THR A 217 12.75 -18.73 -15.31
N ASP A 218 12.87 -17.71 -14.47
CA ASP A 218 13.54 -16.46 -14.82
C ASP A 218 15.05 -16.67 -15.03
N LEU A 219 15.69 -17.56 -14.27
CA LEU A 219 17.09 -17.94 -14.48
C LEU A 219 17.28 -18.57 -15.87
N ASP A 220 16.38 -19.45 -16.31
CA ASP A 220 16.48 -20.07 -17.63
C ASP A 220 16.29 -19.02 -18.75
N ALA A 221 15.39 -18.05 -18.57
CA ALA A 221 15.26 -16.90 -19.48
C ALA A 221 16.53 -16.03 -19.50
N SER A 222 17.12 -15.76 -18.33
CA SER A 222 18.40 -15.03 -18.19
C SER A 222 19.55 -15.74 -18.89
N LYS A 223 19.66 -17.07 -18.76
CA LYS A 223 20.66 -17.88 -19.48
C LYS A 223 20.45 -17.84 -20.99
N ALA A 224 19.20 -17.97 -21.44
CA ALA A 224 18.87 -17.90 -22.86
C ALA A 224 19.25 -16.54 -23.48
N ALA A 225 19.16 -15.45 -22.69
CA ALA A 225 19.60 -14.12 -23.07
C ALA A 225 21.11 -13.87 -22.90
N GLY A 226 21.89 -14.84 -22.41
CA GLY A 226 23.31 -14.67 -22.08
C GLY A 226 23.57 -13.68 -20.93
N ALA A 227 22.56 -13.43 -20.09
CA ALA A 227 22.53 -12.36 -19.10
C ALA A 227 22.71 -12.89 -17.66
N GLU A 228 23.75 -13.69 -17.41
CA GLU A 228 23.98 -14.30 -16.10
C GLU A 228 24.64 -13.34 -15.10
N TRP A 229 23.85 -12.83 -14.15
CA TRP A 229 24.34 -11.92 -13.13
C TRP A 229 24.89 -12.67 -11.91
N ARG A 230 25.83 -12.04 -11.20
CA ARG A 230 26.31 -12.51 -9.89
C ARG A 230 25.82 -11.56 -8.82
N LEU A 231 25.21 -12.10 -7.78
CA LEU A 231 24.66 -11.33 -6.67
C LEU A 231 25.48 -11.54 -5.41
N VAL A 232 25.57 -10.49 -4.62
CA VAL A 232 26.08 -10.56 -3.24
C VAL A 232 24.90 -10.77 -2.30
N ASP A 233 24.94 -11.84 -1.50
CA ASP A 233 23.92 -12.14 -0.47
C ASP A 233 24.57 -12.65 0.83
N LYS A 234 24.01 -12.24 1.97
CA LYS A 234 24.41 -12.67 3.31
C LYS A 234 24.33 -14.20 3.48
N ALA A 235 23.34 -14.85 2.87
CA ALA A 235 23.12 -16.29 2.94
C ALA A 235 24.28 -17.09 2.33
N THR A 236 25.07 -16.47 1.44
CA THR A 236 26.26 -17.07 0.83
C THR A 236 27.58 -16.54 1.39
N GLY A 237 27.56 -15.85 2.53
CA GLY A 237 28.75 -15.30 3.16
C GLY A 237 29.26 -14.01 2.51
N GLY A 238 28.39 -13.24 1.85
CA GLY A 238 28.71 -11.90 1.35
C GLY A 238 29.62 -11.84 0.12
N SER A 239 29.91 -12.97 -0.51
CA SER A 239 30.65 -13.03 -1.78
C SER A 239 29.71 -12.91 -2.98
N ALA A 240 30.22 -12.48 -4.13
CA ALA A 240 29.47 -12.47 -5.38
C ALA A 240 29.30 -13.90 -5.91
N VAL A 241 28.06 -14.39 -5.96
CA VAL A 241 27.70 -15.77 -6.28
C VAL A 241 26.73 -15.82 -7.46
N SER A 242 26.75 -16.90 -8.26
CA SER A 242 25.82 -17.09 -9.38
C SER A 242 24.38 -17.26 -8.89
N LEU A 243 23.42 -16.82 -9.72
CA LEU A 243 21.98 -17.01 -9.46
C LEU A 243 21.64 -18.48 -9.16
N SER A 244 22.23 -19.43 -9.91
CA SER A 244 22.03 -20.87 -9.70
C SER A 244 22.45 -21.36 -8.31
N LYS A 245 23.52 -20.82 -7.74
CA LYS A 245 23.97 -21.18 -6.38
C LYS A 245 23.11 -20.52 -5.30
N LEU A 246 22.52 -19.36 -5.58
CA LEU A 246 21.54 -18.74 -4.68
C LEU A 246 20.20 -19.50 -4.68
N ILE A 247 19.74 -20.02 -5.83
CA ILE A 247 18.56 -20.90 -5.86
C ILE A 247 18.78 -22.12 -4.97
N LYS A 248 19.96 -22.75 -5.04
CA LYS A 248 20.30 -23.86 -4.12
C LYS A 248 20.27 -23.43 -2.65
N ALA A 249 20.77 -22.24 -2.33
CA ALA A 249 20.70 -21.72 -0.96
C ALA A 249 19.25 -21.49 -0.50
N ALA A 250 18.36 -21.02 -1.39
CA ALA A 250 16.93 -20.89 -1.10
C ALA A 250 16.26 -22.25 -0.85
N GLU A 251 16.58 -23.27 -1.64
CA GLU A 251 16.07 -24.64 -1.45
C GLU A 251 16.54 -25.24 -0.12
N GLU A 252 17.80 -25.02 0.27
CA GLU A 252 18.31 -25.47 1.57
C GLU A 252 17.66 -24.72 2.75
N ALA A 253 17.41 -23.41 2.61
CA ALA A 253 16.67 -22.63 3.61
C ALA A 253 15.24 -23.18 3.80
N LEU A 254 14.56 -23.53 2.69
CA LEU A 254 13.23 -24.12 2.73
C LEU A 254 13.22 -25.50 3.40
N LYS A 255 14.20 -26.37 3.11
CA LYS A 255 14.37 -27.66 3.80
C LYS A 255 14.64 -27.48 5.30
N GLY A 256 15.33 -26.41 5.67
CA GLY A 256 15.56 -26.02 7.06
C GLY A 256 14.34 -25.45 7.78
N GLY A 257 13.21 -25.25 7.08
CA GLY A 257 11.98 -24.67 7.62
C GLY A 257 11.95 -23.14 7.65
N ASP A 258 12.96 -22.47 7.08
CA ASP A 258 13.01 -21.01 6.99
C ASP A 258 12.41 -20.53 5.67
N ALA A 259 11.07 -20.53 5.61
CA ALA A 259 10.32 -20.12 4.42
C ALA A 259 10.54 -18.63 4.08
N ALA A 260 10.72 -17.78 5.09
CA ALA A 260 10.96 -16.35 4.90
C ALA A 260 12.31 -16.08 4.22
N GLU A 261 13.39 -16.70 4.70
CA GLU A 261 14.71 -16.55 4.07
C GLU A 261 14.74 -17.21 2.67
N ALA A 262 14.08 -18.35 2.49
CA ALA A 262 13.95 -18.99 1.18
C ALA A 262 13.24 -18.08 0.16
N TYR A 263 12.09 -17.51 0.54
CA TYR A 263 11.34 -16.57 -0.30
C TYR A 263 12.18 -15.34 -0.63
N ARG A 264 12.84 -14.73 0.36
CA ARG A 264 13.70 -13.56 0.18
C ARG A 264 14.83 -13.80 -0.82
N ILE A 265 15.53 -14.93 -0.71
CA ILE A 265 16.62 -15.28 -1.64
C ILE A 265 16.05 -15.51 -3.05
N ALA A 266 14.96 -16.26 -3.17
CA ALA A 266 14.33 -16.56 -4.45
C ALA A 266 13.84 -15.30 -5.17
N HIS A 267 13.19 -14.38 -4.46
CA HIS A 267 12.75 -13.09 -5.01
C HIS A 267 13.92 -12.28 -5.57
N ARG A 268 15.01 -12.14 -4.81
CA ARG A 268 16.21 -11.43 -5.29
C ARG A 268 16.81 -12.05 -6.54
N VAL A 269 16.78 -13.39 -6.64
CA VAL A 269 17.26 -14.09 -7.83
C VAL A 269 16.38 -13.79 -9.05
N SER A 270 15.05 -13.85 -8.88
CA SER A 270 14.08 -13.53 -9.94
C SER A 270 14.26 -12.09 -10.44
N GLU A 271 14.34 -11.10 -9.54
CA GLU A 271 14.55 -9.70 -9.92
C GLU A 271 15.85 -9.48 -10.68
N ALA A 272 16.94 -10.12 -10.24
CA ALA A 272 18.23 -10.00 -10.91
C ALA A 272 18.24 -10.68 -12.29
N ALA A 273 17.57 -11.83 -12.42
CA ALA A 273 17.43 -12.52 -13.69
C ALA A 273 16.65 -11.65 -14.70
N GLN A 274 15.50 -11.09 -14.28
CA GLN A 274 14.68 -10.22 -15.12
C GLN A 274 15.43 -8.92 -15.49
N SER A 275 16.13 -8.31 -14.52
CA SER A 275 16.98 -7.14 -14.77
C SER A 275 18.10 -7.44 -15.77
N GLY A 276 18.70 -8.62 -15.67
CA GLY A 276 19.70 -9.09 -16.63
C GLY A 276 19.14 -9.23 -18.03
N VAL A 277 17.97 -9.87 -18.17
CA VAL A 277 17.27 -9.99 -19.47
C VAL A 277 16.96 -8.61 -20.05
N ALA A 278 16.41 -7.70 -19.25
CA ALA A 278 16.07 -6.35 -19.70
C ALA A 278 17.32 -5.57 -20.13
N GLN A 279 18.43 -5.68 -19.39
CA GLN A 279 19.70 -5.08 -19.76
C GLN A 279 20.21 -5.65 -21.08
N ALA A 280 20.25 -6.98 -21.23
CA ALA A 280 20.70 -7.62 -22.47
C ALA A 280 19.86 -7.18 -23.67
N ALA A 281 18.54 -7.09 -23.51
CA ALA A 281 17.64 -6.58 -24.55
C ALA A 281 17.98 -5.14 -24.96
N SER A 282 18.23 -4.24 -24.00
CA SER A 282 18.62 -2.85 -24.28
C SER A 282 19.97 -2.71 -25.00
N GLN A 283 20.88 -3.68 -24.81
CA GLN A 283 22.21 -3.67 -25.42
C GLN A 283 22.27 -4.39 -26.77
N ALA A 284 21.24 -5.14 -27.15
CA ALA A 284 21.23 -5.93 -28.38
C ALA A 284 21.44 -5.09 -29.66
N GLY A 285 21.10 -3.80 -29.63
CA GLY A 285 21.34 -2.85 -30.73
C GLY A 285 22.47 -1.84 -30.48
N ALA A 286 23.19 -1.94 -29.35
CA ALA A 286 24.22 -0.98 -28.98
C ALA A 286 25.54 -1.31 -29.73
N GLY A 287 25.82 -0.56 -30.79
CA GLY A 287 27.11 -0.58 -31.48
C GLY A 287 28.07 0.47 -30.92
N PRO A 288 29.40 0.26 -31.02
CA PRO A 288 30.37 1.30 -30.71
C PRO A 288 30.15 2.52 -31.63
N ASN A 289 29.88 3.68 -31.03
CA ASN A 289 29.83 4.93 -31.78
C ASN A 289 31.26 5.43 -31.98
N PHE A 290 31.80 5.26 -33.19
CA PHE A 290 33.07 5.84 -33.59
C PHE A 290 32.80 7.25 -34.15
N ASN A 291 32.95 8.27 -33.31
CA ASN A 291 33.01 9.68 -33.74
C ASN A 291 34.37 10.00 -34.36
#